data_AF-A0A971QKE1-F1
#
_entry.id   AF-A0A971QKE1-F1
#
_cell.length_a   1.000
_cell.length_b   1.000
_cell.length_c   1.000
_cell.angle_alpha   90.00
_cell.angle_beta   90.00
_cell.angle_gamma   90.00
#
_symmetry.space_group_name_H-M   'P 1'
#
loop_
_entity.id
_entity.type
_entity.pdbx_description
1 polymer ?
#
loop_
_entity_poly.entity_id
_entity_poly.type
_entity_poly.pdbx_seq_one_letter_code
_entity_poly.pdbx_strand_id
1 'polypeptide(L)'
;DGKIITESLRDYTRKSVRNSYASLDAFLVSWKQADKKRAIVEELSEHGVLFAALNEEIGSDFDPFDLICHVAYEQKPLTRRERAEQVKKRDYFTKYGELARKVIDALLDKYADEGLYDLENPAIITLDPLNKLGSPVEIIRAFGGKAAYDAAIHQLTEKLYTAI
;
A
#
# COMPACT_ATOMS: atom_id res chain seq x y z
N ASP A 1 -7.69 -8.02 -32.13
CA ASP A 1 -6.60 -8.84 -31.56
C ASP A 1 -6.25 -8.54 -30.10
N GLY A 2 -6.40 -7.32 -29.58
CA GLY A 2 -6.07 -7.00 -28.18
C GLY A 2 -6.95 -7.65 -27.10
N LYS A 3 -8.24 -7.90 -27.37
CA LYS A 3 -9.20 -8.43 -26.37
C LYS A 3 -8.85 -9.84 -25.85
N ILE A 4 -8.30 -10.70 -26.72
CA ILE A 4 -7.90 -12.07 -26.35
C ILE A 4 -6.66 -12.03 -25.45
N ILE A 5 -5.75 -11.08 -25.68
CA ILE A 5 -4.55 -10.88 -24.88
C ILE A 5 -4.92 -10.39 -23.47
N THR A 6 -5.88 -9.46 -23.35
CA THR A 6 -6.36 -8.95 -22.06
C THR A 6 -7.14 -10.01 -21.26
N GLU A 7 -8.03 -10.78 -21.90
CA GLU A 7 -8.73 -11.89 -21.24
C GLU A 7 -7.73 -12.94 -20.74
N SER A 8 -6.72 -13.28 -21.55
CA SER A 8 -5.65 -14.19 -21.16
C SER A 8 -4.79 -13.67 -20.00
N LEU A 9 -4.50 -12.36 -19.94
CA LEU A 9 -3.73 -11.76 -18.83
C LEU A 9 -4.48 -11.89 -17.51
N ARG A 10 -5.75 -11.46 -17.48
CA ARG A 10 -6.59 -11.56 -16.27
C ARG A 10 -6.78 -12.99 -15.81
N ASP A 11 -7.04 -13.92 -16.72
CA ASP A 11 -7.25 -15.32 -16.40
C ASP A 11 -5.97 -15.96 -15.84
N TYR A 12 -4.82 -15.66 -16.44
CA TYR A 12 -3.52 -16.13 -15.95
C TYR A 12 -3.21 -15.55 -14.57
N THR A 13 -3.32 -14.23 -14.39
CA THR A 13 -3.13 -13.58 -13.07
C THR A 13 -4.05 -14.18 -12.02
N ARG A 14 -5.34 -14.36 -12.32
CA ARG A 14 -6.30 -14.97 -11.39
C ARG A 14 -5.86 -16.37 -11.01
N LYS A 15 -5.40 -17.18 -11.96
CA LYS A 15 -4.92 -18.55 -11.69
C LYS A 15 -3.65 -18.53 -10.83
N SER A 16 -2.66 -17.71 -11.17
CA SER A 16 -1.42 -17.60 -10.39
C SER A 16 -1.69 -17.13 -8.96
N VAL A 17 -2.48 -16.07 -8.78
CA VAL A 17 -2.85 -15.57 -7.44
C VAL A 17 -3.61 -16.64 -6.67
N ARG A 18 -4.60 -17.32 -7.26
CA ARG A 18 -5.38 -18.35 -6.55
C ARG A 18 -4.60 -19.61 -6.21
N ASN A 19 -3.49 -19.87 -6.90
CA ASN A 19 -2.56 -20.94 -6.53
C ASN A 19 -1.77 -20.60 -5.26
N SER A 20 -1.32 -19.34 -5.10
CA SER A 20 -0.68 -18.87 -3.86
C SER A 20 -1.70 -18.63 -2.73
N TYR A 21 -2.87 -18.09 -3.05
CA TYR A 21 -3.89 -17.65 -2.10
C TYR A 21 -5.30 -18.07 -2.56
N ALA A 22 -5.78 -19.20 -2.04
CA ALA A 22 -7.02 -19.84 -2.50
C ALA A 22 -8.29 -18.98 -2.37
N SER A 23 -8.30 -18.01 -1.45
CA SER A 23 -9.43 -17.11 -1.22
C SER A 23 -8.96 -15.68 -0.96
N LEU A 24 -9.89 -14.73 -1.07
CA LEU A 24 -9.65 -13.33 -0.68
C LEU A 24 -9.17 -13.28 0.78
N ASP A 25 -9.86 -13.95 1.70
CA ASP A 25 -9.46 -13.98 3.12
C ASP A 25 -8.04 -14.51 3.34
N ALA A 26 -7.63 -15.55 2.60
CA ALA A 26 -6.27 -16.07 2.67
C ALA A 26 -5.25 -15.00 2.22
N PHE A 27 -5.52 -14.31 1.11
CA PHE A 27 -4.69 -13.21 0.64
C PHE A 27 -4.63 -12.07 1.66
N LEU A 28 -5.75 -11.66 2.25
CA LEU A 28 -5.79 -10.57 3.23
C LEU A 28 -5.03 -10.89 4.50
N VAL A 29 -5.13 -12.13 4.99
CA VAL A 29 -4.37 -12.59 6.16
C VAL A 29 -2.88 -12.53 5.87
N SER A 30 -2.43 -13.09 4.75
CA SER A 30 -1.03 -13.03 4.33
C SER A 30 -0.56 -11.60 4.12
N TRP A 31 -1.34 -10.76 3.42
CA TRP A 31 -1.05 -9.36 3.20
C TRP A 31 -0.89 -8.61 4.51
N LYS A 32 -1.81 -8.79 5.46
CA LYS A 32 -1.74 -8.13 6.77
C LYS A 32 -0.49 -8.56 7.56
N GLN A 33 -0.19 -9.85 7.58
CA GLN A 33 0.90 -10.43 8.38
C GLN A 33 2.31 -10.21 7.82
N ALA A 34 2.43 -9.91 6.52
CA ALA A 34 3.74 -9.70 5.91
C ALA A 34 4.50 -8.51 6.54
N ASP A 35 5.76 -8.74 6.91
CA ASP A 35 6.67 -7.68 7.38
C ASP A 35 6.90 -6.61 6.32
N LYS A 36 6.96 -7.03 5.05
CA LYS A 36 7.07 -6.16 3.88
C LYS A 36 6.10 -6.59 2.80
N LYS A 37 5.17 -5.73 2.40
CA LYS A 37 4.20 -6.05 1.33
C LYS A 37 4.89 -6.28 -0.01
N ARG A 38 6.05 -5.65 -0.21
CA ARG A 38 6.91 -5.88 -1.37
C ARG A 38 7.25 -7.36 -1.59
N ALA A 39 7.46 -8.13 -0.52
CA ALA A 39 7.80 -9.55 -0.64
C ALA A 39 6.66 -10.35 -1.30
N ILE A 40 5.39 -10.03 -0.98
CA ILE A 40 4.22 -10.66 -1.62
C ILE A 40 4.15 -10.28 -3.11
N VAL A 41 4.40 -9.01 -3.44
CA VAL A 41 4.37 -8.53 -4.82
C VAL A 41 5.48 -9.19 -5.65
N GLU A 42 6.67 -9.34 -5.08
CA GLU A 42 7.80 -10.03 -5.70
C GLU A 42 7.50 -11.52 -5.90
N GLU A 43 7.00 -12.22 -4.87
CA GLU A 43 6.58 -13.64 -4.98
C GLU A 43 5.55 -13.85 -6.10
N LEU A 44 4.51 -13.02 -6.15
CA LEU A 44 3.48 -13.11 -7.19
C LEU A 44 4.06 -12.81 -8.58
N SER A 45 5.01 -11.89 -8.68
CA SER A 45 5.73 -11.60 -9.94
C SER A 45 6.55 -12.81 -10.40
N GLU A 46 7.23 -13.49 -9.48
CA GLU A 46 7.95 -14.75 -9.75
C GLU A 46 6.99 -15.87 -10.20
N HIS A 47 5.76 -15.88 -9.70
CA HIS A 47 4.68 -16.75 -10.16
C HIS A 47 3.94 -16.24 -11.42
N GLY A 48 4.52 -15.26 -12.11
CA GLY A 48 4.09 -14.78 -13.43
C GLY A 48 3.04 -13.67 -13.41
N VAL A 49 2.73 -13.06 -12.26
CA VAL A 49 1.83 -11.90 -12.22
C VAL A 49 2.55 -10.66 -12.78
N LEU A 50 2.09 -10.17 -13.92
CA LEU A 50 2.69 -9.03 -14.62
C LEU A 50 2.04 -7.71 -14.18
N PHE A 51 2.43 -7.15 -13.03
CA PHE A 51 1.85 -5.91 -12.49
C PHE A 51 1.94 -4.70 -13.44
N ALA A 52 3.01 -4.59 -14.23
CA ALA A 52 3.13 -3.51 -15.22
C ALA A 52 2.02 -3.60 -16.28
N ALA A 53 1.76 -4.80 -16.81
CA ALA A 53 0.70 -5.03 -17.79
C ALA A 53 -0.70 -4.83 -17.17
N LEU A 54 -0.90 -5.24 -15.92
CA LEU A 54 -2.15 -4.97 -15.19
C LEU A 54 -2.40 -3.47 -15.01
N ASN A 55 -1.36 -2.70 -14.70
CA ASN A 55 -1.45 -1.24 -14.59
C ASN A 55 -1.79 -0.58 -15.94
N GLU A 56 -1.19 -1.04 -17.04
CA GLU A 56 -1.51 -0.54 -18.39
C GLU A 56 -2.97 -0.83 -18.77
N GLU A 57 -3.50 -1.99 -18.36
CA GLU A 57 -4.85 -2.41 -18.71
C GLU A 57 -5.94 -1.79 -17.80
N ILE A 58 -5.68 -1.70 -16.50
CA ILE A 58 -6.68 -1.31 -15.49
C ILE A 58 -6.51 0.16 -15.09
N GLY A 59 -5.27 0.63 -14.97
CA GLY A 59 -4.91 2.00 -14.59
C GLY A 59 -3.68 2.04 -13.67
N SER A 60 -2.81 3.04 -13.87
CA SER A 60 -1.56 3.21 -13.10
C SER A 60 -1.74 3.73 -11.67
N ASP A 61 -2.96 4.15 -11.32
CA ASP A 61 -3.26 4.77 -10.03
C ASP A 61 -3.52 3.72 -8.93
N PHE A 62 -3.63 2.45 -9.30
CA PHE A 62 -3.94 1.34 -8.40
C PHE A 62 -2.69 0.76 -7.75
N ASP A 63 -2.81 0.39 -6.47
CA ASP A 63 -1.77 -0.37 -5.77
C ASP A 63 -1.77 -1.83 -6.23
N PRO A 64 -0.63 -2.55 -6.22
CA PRO A 64 -0.60 -4.00 -6.43
C PRO A 64 -1.65 -4.76 -5.61
N PHE A 65 -1.93 -4.34 -4.37
CA PHE A 65 -3.01 -4.90 -3.55
C PHE A 65 -4.37 -4.84 -4.26
N ASP A 66 -4.74 -3.67 -4.77
CA ASP A 66 -6.03 -3.44 -5.43
C ASP A 66 -6.15 -4.20 -6.73
N LEU A 67 -5.07 -4.27 -7.50
CA LEU A 67 -5.01 -5.05 -8.74
C LEU A 67 -5.26 -6.54 -8.46
N ILE A 68 -4.64 -7.09 -7.41
CA ILE A 68 -4.84 -8.48 -6.99
C ILE A 68 -6.30 -8.70 -6.56
N CYS A 69 -6.81 -7.86 -5.65
CA CYS A 69 -8.19 -7.92 -5.16
C CYS A 69 -9.21 -7.88 -6.31
N HIS A 70 -8.98 -7.00 -7.29
CA HIS A 70 -9.85 -6.86 -8.44
C HIS A 70 -9.80 -8.05 -9.39
N VAL A 71 -8.61 -8.45 -9.84
CA VAL A 71 -8.46 -9.47 -10.89
C VAL A 71 -8.73 -10.87 -10.37
N ALA A 72 -8.26 -11.18 -9.16
CA ALA A 72 -8.35 -12.52 -8.59
C ALA A 72 -9.67 -12.78 -7.85
N TYR A 73 -10.28 -11.73 -7.27
CA TYR A 73 -11.41 -11.85 -6.35
C TYR A 73 -12.58 -10.91 -6.67
N GLU A 74 -12.57 -10.29 -7.85
CA GLU A 74 -13.68 -9.49 -8.39
C GLU A 74 -14.10 -8.31 -7.50
N GLN A 75 -13.19 -7.82 -6.66
CA GLN A 75 -13.42 -6.64 -5.82
C GLN A 75 -13.34 -5.36 -6.64
N LYS A 76 -14.03 -4.31 -6.22
CA LYS A 76 -13.88 -2.99 -6.85
C LYS A 76 -12.55 -2.39 -6.39
N PRO A 77 -11.60 -2.04 -7.28
CA PRO A 77 -10.32 -1.53 -6.86
C PRO A 77 -10.45 -0.09 -6.35
N LEU A 78 -9.61 0.28 -5.38
CA LEU A 78 -9.43 1.64 -4.92
C LEU A 78 -8.09 2.17 -5.44
N THR A 79 -8.06 3.40 -5.92
CA THR A 79 -6.79 4.07 -6.22
C THR A 79 -5.98 4.29 -4.95
N ARG A 80 -4.66 4.44 -5.08
CA ARG A 80 -3.77 4.80 -3.96
C ARG A 80 -4.23 6.08 -3.26
N ARG A 81 -4.68 7.07 -4.03
CA ARG A 81 -5.26 8.30 -3.50
C ARG A 81 -6.57 8.08 -2.74
N GLU A 82 -7.47 7.24 -3.24
CA GLU A 82 -8.69 6.90 -2.50
C GLU A 82 -8.38 6.20 -1.17
N ARG A 83 -7.38 5.30 -1.14
CA ARG A 83 -6.92 4.67 0.11
C ARG A 83 -6.37 5.71 1.09
N ALA A 84 -5.51 6.60 0.63
CA ALA A 84 -4.95 7.67 1.45
C ALA A 84 -6.07 8.56 2.05
N GLU A 85 -7.02 8.99 1.21
CA GLU A 85 -8.13 9.84 1.66
C GLU A 85 -9.08 9.13 2.63
N GLN A 86 -9.32 7.83 2.46
CA GLN A 86 -10.10 7.05 3.43
C GLN A 86 -9.41 6.99 4.80
N VAL A 87 -8.08 6.98 4.83
CA VAL A 87 -7.33 7.02 6.09
C VAL A 87 -7.40 8.41 6.73
N LYS A 88 -7.21 9.49 5.95
CA LYS A 88 -7.29 10.88 6.44
C LYS A 88 -8.66 11.22 7.04
N LYS A 89 -9.74 10.68 6.46
CA LYS A 89 -11.12 10.89 6.95
C LYS A 89 -11.43 10.19 8.28
N ARG A 90 -10.62 9.22 8.68
CA ARG A 90 -10.79 8.52 9.95
C ARG A 90 -9.98 9.29 10.99
N ASP A 91 -10.64 9.88 11.99
CA ASP A 91 -10.03 10.71 13.06
C ASP A 91 -8.96 10.00 13.93
N TYR A 92 -8.46 8.83 13.51
CA TYR A 92 -7.51 7.98 14.20
C TYR A 92 -6.21 8.69 14.60
N PHE A 93 -5.75 9.63 13.77
CA PHE A 93 -4.47 10.32 13.96
C PHE A 93 -4.62 11.67 14.69
N THR A 94 -5.83 12.04 15.10
CA THR A 94 -6.08 13.26 15.90
C THR A 94 -5.42 13.23 17.27
N LYS A 95 -5.06 12.04 17.78
CA LYS A 95 -4.29 11.83 19.01
C LYS A 95 -2.85 12.37 18.95
N TYR A 96 -2.33 12.64 17.76
CA TYR A 96 -0.96 13.11 17.56
C TYR A 96 -0.88 14.65 17.51
N GLY A 97 0.26 15.19 17.96
CA GLY A 97 0.56 16.62 17.85
C GLY A 97 0.69 17.09 16.39
N GLU A 98 0.73 18.41 16.19
CA GLU A 98 0.75 19.02 14.85
C GLU A 98 1.85 18.47 13.93
N LEU A 99 3.09 18.37 14.42
CA LEU A 99 4.20 17.87 13.61
C LEU A 99 4.00 16.42 13.18
N ALA A 100 3.60 15.53 14.09
CA ALA A 100 3.35 14.13 13.76
C ALA A 100 2.18 13.96 12.78
N ARG A 101 1.11 14.78 12.89
CA ARG A 101 0.03 14.79 11.90
C ARG A 101 0.51 15.23 10.51
N LYS A 102 1.29 16.31 10.42
CA LYS A 102 1.90 16.75 9.15
C LYS A 102 2.77 15.67 8.51
N VAL A 103 3.52 14.92 9.33
CA VAL A 103 4.31 13.77 8.85
C VAL A 103 3.40 12.68 8.30
N ILE A 104 2.34 12.29 9.01
CA ILE A 104 1.37 11.29 8.54
C ILE A 104 0.71 11.73 7.22
N ASP A 105 0.29 12.98 7.11
CA ASP A 105 -0.32 13.53 5.90
C ASP A 105 0.65 13.45 4.71
N ALA A 106 1.89 13.87 4.91
CA ALA A 106 2.93 13.81 3.88
C ALA A 106 3.32 12.37 3.49
N LEU A 107 3.28 11.43 4.43
CA LEU A 107 3.47 9.99 4.13
C LEU A 107 2.32 9.45 3.26
N LEU A 108 1.08 9.84 3.56
CA LEU A 108 -0.10 9.44 2.78
C LEU A 108 -0.10 10.05 1.38
N ASP A 109 0.33 11.30 1.24
CA ASP A 109 0.48 11.95 -0.06
C ASP A 109 1.57 11.26 -0.88
N LYS A 110 2.73 10.97 -0.28
CA LYS A 110 3.81 10.24 -0.93
C LYS A 110 3.36 8.83 -1.37
N TYR A 111 2.57 8.14 -0.55
CA TYR A 111 1.97 6.86 -0.93
C TYR A 111 1.00 7.00 -2.11
N ALA A 112 0.16 8.04 -2.13
CA ALA A 112 -0.77 8.28 -3.21
C ALA A 112 -0.06 8.46 -4.55
N ASP A 113 1.09 9.14 -4.56
CA ASP A 113 1.86 9.46 -5.76
C ASP A 113 2.82 8.33 -6.16
N GLU A 114 3.60 7.81 -5.21
CA GLU A 114 4.75 6.92 -5.47
C GLU A 114 4.48 5.45 -5.08
N GLY A 115 3.42 5.19 -4.32
CA GLY A 115 3.02 3.83 -3.91
C GLY A 115 3.65 3.33 -2.62
N LEU A 116 3.44 2.05 -2.33
CA LEU A 116 3.67 1.44 -1.02
C LEU A 116 5.13 1.31 -0.59
N TYR A 117 6.06 1.20 -1.55
CA TYR A 117 7.42 0.76 -1.27
C TYR A 117 8.20 1.67 -0.33
N ASP A 118 7.91 2.97 -0.33
CA ASP A 118 8.61 3.91 0.54
C ASP A 118 8.05 3.92 1.96
N LEU A 119 6.78 3.59 2.18
CA LEU A 119 6.17 3.64 3.52
C LEU A 119 6.81 2.64 4.51
N GLU A 120 7.26 1.50 4.01
CA GLU A 120 7.93 0.47 4.81
C GLU A 120 9.44 0.73 4.96
N ASN A 121 9.97 1.79 4.34
CA ASN A 121 11.37 2.17 4.42
C ASN A 121 11.60 3.14 5.60
N PRO A 122 12.39 2.77 6.62
CA PRO A 122 12.68 3.65 7.75
C PRO A 122 13.34 4.98 7.36
N ALA A 123 14.00 5.03 6.20
CA ALA A 123 14.62 6.26 5.69
C ALA A 123 13.62 7.23 5.07
N ILE A 124 12.32 6.90 4.94
CA ILE A 124 11.33 7.78 4.30
C ILE A 124 11.28 9.20 4.90
N ILE A 125 11.50 9.32 6.21
CA ILE A 125 11.51 10.63 6.89
C ILE A 125 12.72 11.50 6.56
N THR A 126 13.74 10.94 5.91
CA THR A 126 14.91 11.69 5.41
C THR A 126 14.74 12.14 3.97
N LEU A 127 13.69 11.68 3.28
CA LEU A 127 13.40 11.99 1.89
C LEU A 127 12.51 13.23 1.76
N ASP A 128 12.53 13.85 0.59
CA ASP A 128 11.58 14.91 0.26
C ASP A 128 10.15 14.35 0.15
N PRO A 129 9.10 15.07 0.60
CA PRO A 129 9.12 16.35 1.30
C PRO A 129 9.24 16.25 2.83
N LEU A 130 9.35 15.03 3.39
CA LEU A 130 9.33 14.79 4.84
C LEU A 130 10.52 15.46 5.56
N ASN A 131 11.69 15.50 4.93
CA ASN A 131 12.88 16.17 5.46
C ASN A 131 12.71 17.70 5.64
N LYS A 132 11.68 18.32 5.04
CA LYS A 132 11.33 19.74 5.22
C LYS A 132 10.50 19.98 6.49
N LEU A 133 9.95 18.93 7.10
CA LEU A 133 9.12 19.04 8.31
C LEU A 133 9.95 19.08 9.60
N GLY A 134 11.19 18.58 9.56
CA GLY A 134 12.12 18.57 10.68
C GLY A 134 13.23 17.55 10.49
N SER A 135 14.22 17.55 11.39
CA SER A 135 15.23 16.50 11.43
C SER A 135 14.60 15.14 11.80
N PRO A 136 15.25 14.00 11.45
CA PRO A 136 14.73 12.68 11.80
C PRO A 136 14.49 12.49 13.31
N VAL A 137 15.33 13.11 14.14
CA VAL A 137 15.20 13.07 15.60
C VAL A 137 13.95 13.83 16.07
N GLU A 138 13.70 15.01 15.52
CA GLU A 138 12.50 15.80 15.84
C GLU A 138 11.22 15.09 15.41
N ILE A 139 11.23 14.52 14.19
CA ILE A 139 10.11 13.73 13.68
C ILE A 139 9.82 12.56 14.62
N ILE A 140 10.79 11.72 14.93
CA ILE A 140 10.60 10.56 15.82
C ILE A 140 10.09 11.00 17.21
N ARG A 141 10.61 12.11 17.73
CA ARG A 141 10.19 12.63 19.04
C ARG A 141 8.75 13.14 19.02
N ALA A 142 8.26 13.65 17.89
CA ALA A 142 6.87 14.08 17.74
C ALA A 142 5.84 12.94 17.91
N PHE A 143 6.26 11.69 17.67
CA PHE A 143 5.43 10.50 17.90
C PHE A 143 5.58 9.94 19.32
N GLY A 144 6.49 10.47 20.15
CA GLY A 144 6.79 9.95 21.48
C GLY A 144 8.03 9.05 21.55
N GLY A 145 8.87 9.05 20.51
CA GLY A 145 10.09 8.24 20.44
C GLY A 145 9.99 7.09 19.43
N LYS A 146 11.09 6.35 19.26
CA LYS A 146 11.24 5.38 18.16
C LYS A 146 10.16 4.30 18.15
N ALA A 147 9.89 3.67 19.29
CA ALA A 147 8.86 2.62 19.39
C ALA A 147 7.46 3.14 19.03
N ALA A 148 7.13 4.37 19.45
CA ALA A 148 5.83 4.97 19.17
C ALA A 148 5.71 5.43 17.70
N TYR A 149 6.80 5.89 17.10
CA TYR A 149 6.89 6.15 15.66
C TYR A 149 6.66 4.86 14.86
N ASP A 150 7.42 3.80 15.14
CA ASP A 150 7.31 2.52 14.42
C ASP A 150 5.87 1.95 14.53
N ALA A 151 5.27 2.02 15.72
CA ALA A 151 3.88 1.61 15.93
C ALA A 151 2.89 2.47 15.13
N ALA A 152 3.14 3.78 14.99
CA ALA A 152 2.30 4.67 14.20
C ALA A 152 2.36 4.34 12.70
N ILE A 153 3.56 4.07 12.16
CA ILE A 153 3.74 3.67 10.75
C ILE A 153 3.09 2.31 10.47
N HIS A 154 3.23 1.35 11.39
CA HIS A 154 2.56 0.07 11.26
C HIS A 154 1.03 0.23 11.24
N GLN A 155 0.47 1.00 12.17
CA GLN A 155 -0.96 1.29 12.21
C GLN A 155 -1.43 2.03 10.95
N LEU A 156 -0.65 2.98 10.44
CA LEU A 156 -0.93 3.69 9.19
C LEU A 156 -1.07 2.71 8.02
N THR A 157 -0.12 1.78 7.91
CA THR A 157 -0.11 0.74 6.87
C THR A 157 -1.31 -0.20 7.00
N GLU A 158 -1.66 -0.65 8.21
CA GLU A 158 -2.86 -1.45 8.41
C GLU A 158 -4.14 -0.70 8.01
N LYS A 159 -4.22 0.60 8.31
CA LYS A 159 -5.39 1.43 7.98
C LYS A 159 -5.58 1.61 6.48
N LEU A 160 -4.49 1.70 5.70
CA LEU A 160 -4.54 1.79 4.24
C LEU A 160 -5.27 0.59 3.61
N TYR A 161 -5.16 -0.61 4.19
CA TYR A 161 -5.69 -1.85 3.64
C TYR A 161 -6.89 -2.43 4.42
N THR A 162 -7.56 -1.61 5.24
CA THR A 162 -8.72 -2.09 6.02
C THR A 162 -10.02 -2.21 5.19
N ALA A 163 -10.16 -1.43 4.11
CA ALA A 163 -11.33 -1.47 3.23
C ALA A 163 -11.03 -2.24 1.94
N ILE A 164 -12.03 -3.01 1.50
CA ILE A 164 -12.06 -3.84 0.30
C ILE A 164 -13.35 -3.52 -0.45
#